data_AF-A0A955J3C2-F1
#
_entry.id   AF-A0A955J3C2-F1
#
_cell.length_a   1.000
_cell.length_b   1.000
_cell.length_c   1.000
_cell.angle_alpha   90.00
_cell.angle_beta   90.00
_cell.angle_gamma   90.00
#
_symmetry.space_group_name_H-M   'P 1'
#
loop_
_entity.id
_entity.type
_entity.pdbx_description
1 polymer ?
#
loop_
_entity_poly.entity_id
_entity_poly.type
_entity_poly.pdbx_seq_one_letter_code
_entity_poly.pdbx_strand_id
1 'polypeptide(L)'
;MPMHAPRPAAPIRLPVRPRERGVAMLLVIVLLFATTILAGAALTSRSNSGQIGVNAVDSTSAEWAAESAARLTEAILESSADWIDTTGGEVLTDFTIAGAAVTVKVTDLDGNAPDDDDRNLLVTITSKVGDIEVVSQKVIAIADDTPSDPADVLDEDLDEFALYGVGGLQVGSGSCVYPWPNSPEYTADKRVKIGLGSDSASALEMSSGYVKDGALYVNSTASSTLSSLIGGASFPEGGVLPLTVPVIAETVPAALTSLADATTSDSVLDTPGAVRSGRGGAYRKMRVRDGCELQLKESAGGDFSFEELRIDSKGILSVHGAVRIYVEGDMEVSSGGAINFGDRTASVTFYVGGGLRVDDAAVGCSTDIAAASGSRGVGSVTWYMNPARMKFVSTATGSGEDWEIDNNALFLGSIRAPQNNVAIGNNSHIIGRVTGNRVALSGSATLAFDKCLDLGAGLTRMDGMLYDAESGVPADGLVNAIAAFKASGSSEKLGAFVRQWLVSNGYADCFAACDEASGTAVTVVEALAPVISIEAHGSSTVSNETRTLTILSVTKAPSESESVDSEAVAETDDGLIESVGKTVESVTESVGSLLTGGK
;
A
#
# COMPACT_ATOMS: atom_id res chain seq x y z
N MET A 1 56.61 64.21 12.15
CA MET A 1 57.62 64.84 11.26
C MET A 1 57.07 64.87 9.84
N PRO A 2 57.41 65.90 9.04
CA PRO A 2 56.41 66.73 8.37
C PRO A 2 56.27 66.49 6.86
N MET A 3 55.14 67.01 6.34
CA MET A 3 54.92 67.63 5.02
C MET A 3 55.93 67.39 3.89
N HIS A 4 55.43 66.92 2.75
CA HIS A 4 55.74 67.58 1.48
C HIS A 4 54.64 67.39 0.43
N ALA A 5 53.96 68.49 0.11
CA ALA A 5 53.15 68.63 -1.11
C ALA A 5 54.03 69.15 -2.26
N PRO A 6 53.82 68.69 -3.50
CA PRO A 6 54.29 69.40 -4.68
C PRO A 6 53.16 69.83 -5.63
N ARG A 7 53.08 71.16 -5.76
CA ARG A 7 52.84 72.04 -6.92
C ARG A 7 51.70 71.78 -7.95
N PRO A 8 50.90 72.83 -8.24
CA PRO A 8 49.89 72.82 -9.30
C PRO A 8 50.49 73.13 -10.68
N ALA A 9 50.01 72.43 -11.71
CA ALA A 9 50.31 72.70 -13.12
C ALA A 9 49.21 73.55 -13.78
N ALA A 10 49.63 74.43 -14.68
CA ALA A 10 48.86 75.53 -15.27
C ALA A 10 47.69 75.09 -16.18
N PRO A 11 46.64 75.91 -16.31
CA PRO A 11 45.47 75.59 -17.13
C PRO A 11 45.70 75.91 -18.62
N ILE A 12 45.50 74.90 -19.47
CA ILE A 12 45.45 75.02 -20.94
C ILE A 12 44.03 75.46 -21.34
N ARG A 13 43.90 76.65 -21.94
CA ARG A 13 42.64 77.13 -22.53
C ARG A 13 42.49 76.59 -23.96
N LEU A 14 41.45 75.79 -24.21
CA LEU A 14 41.03 75.37 -25.54
C LEU A 14 39.89 76.26 -26.09
N PRO A 15 39.81 76.46 -27.41
CA PRO A 15 38.86 77.37 -28.05
C PRO A 15 37.44 76.81 -28.09
N VAL A 16 36.47 77.62 -27.65
CA VAL A 16 35.03 77.32 -27.67
C VAL A 16 34.50 77.41 -29.10
N ARG A 17 34.08 76.28 -29.69
CA ARG A 17 33.26 76.27 -30.91
C ARG A 17 31.78 76.44 -30.56
N PRO A 18 31.05 77.38 -31.18
CA PRO A 18 29.65 77.61 -30.87
C PRO A 18 28.75 76.85 -31.85
N ARG A 19 28.38 75.59 -31.55
CA ARG A 19 27.23 74.92 -32.21
C ARG A 19 26.80 73.57 -31.59
N GLU A 20 26.69 73.46 -30.27
CA GLU A 20 26.19 72.23 -29.63
C GLU A 20 25.01 72.45 -28.67
N ARG A 21 24.39 73.64 -28.68
CA ARG A 21 23.23 73.92 -27.81
C ARG A 21 22.01 73.06 -28.15
N GLY A 22 21.83 72.66 -29.41
CA GLY A 22 20.73 71.77 -29.82
C GLY A 22 20.91 70.32 -29.37
N VAL A 23 22.13 69.77 -29.51
CA VAL A 23 22.44 68.39 -29.10
C VAL A 23 22.42 68.25 -27.59
N ALA A 24 22.97 69.23 -26.86
CA ALA A 24 22.90 69.25 -25.40
C ALA A 24 21.46 69.30 -24.89
N MET A 25 20.58 70.09 -25.53
CA MET A 25 19.18 70.17 -25.12
C MET A 25 18.41 68.87 -25.39
N LEU A 26 18.70 68.18 -26.51
CA LEU A 26 18.07 66.90 -26.85
C LEU A 26 18.53 65.78 -25.90
N LEU A 27 19.81 65.76 -25.53
CA LEU A 27 20.34 64.86 -24.50
C LEU A 27 19.69 65.08 -23.14
N VAL A 28 19.48 66.33 -22.73
CA VAL A 28 18.80 66.66 -21.48
C VAL A 28 17.34 66.19 -21.49
N ILE A 29 16.63 66.33 -22.61
CA ILE A 29 15.25 65.84 -22.74
C ILE A 29 15.20 64.31 -22.64
N VAL A 30 16.09 63.59 -23.33
CA VAL A 30 16.16 62.12 -23.25
C VAL A 30 16.50 61.67 -21.83
N LEU A 31 17.42 62.37 -21.16
CA LEU A 31 17.79 62.06 -19.77
C LEU A 31 16.62 62.31 -18.81
N LEU A 32 15.85 63.38 -19.01
CA LEU A 32 14.63 63.66 -18.25
C LEU A 32 13.56 62.59 -18.48
N PHE A 33 13.34 62.14 -19.72
CA PHE A 33 12.43 61.04 -20.01
C PHE A 33 12.87 59.73 -19.35
N ALA A 34 14.15 59.36 -19.48
CA ALA A 34 14.69 58.16 -18.86
C ALA A 34 14.58 58.21 -17.33
N THR A 35 14.88 59.37 -16.72
CA THR A 35 14.74 59.58 -15.27
C THR A 35 13.29 59.47 -14.83
N THR A 36 12.34 60.00 -15.62
CA THR A 36 10.91 59.94 -15.30
C THR A 36 10.38 58.51 -15.41
N ILE A 37 10.81 57.74 -16.42
CA ILE A 37 10.45 56.32 -16.57
C ILE A 37 11.04 55.49 -15.42
N LEU A 38 12.31 55.69 -15.07
CA LEU A 38 12.96 55.00 -13.95
C LEU A 38 12.33 55.37 -12.60
N ALA A 39 12.00 56.64 -12.39
CA ALA A 39 11.31 57.08 -11.17
C ALA A 39 9.88 56.51 -11.11
N GLY A 40 9.17 56.50 -12.23
CA GLY A 40 7.85 55.87 -12.36
C GLY A 40 7.90 54.37 -12.01
N ALA A 41 8.83 53.63 -12.64
CA ALA A 41 9.05 52.21 -12.38
C ALA A 41 9.49 51.92 -10.93
N ALA A 42 10.32 52.78 -10.33
CA ALA A 42 10.74 52.65 -8.94
C ALA A 42 9.57 52.89 -7.96
N LEU A 43 8.68 53.83 -8.28
CA LEU A 43 7.48 54.10 -7.49
C LEU A 43 6.45 52.97 -7.61
N THR A 44 6.21 52.41 -8.80
CA THR A 44 5.35 51.23 -8.97
C THR A 44 5.96 49.98 -8.34
N SER A 45 7.28 49.80 -8.41
CA SER A 45 7.97 48.71 -7.71
C SER A 45 7.80 48.81 -6.19
N ARG A 46 7.90 50.03 -5.63
CA ARG A 46 7.66 50.30 -4.20
C ARG A 46 6.19 50.14 -3.79
N SER A 47 5.23 50.49 -4.66
CA SER A 47 3.82 50.26 -4.35
C SER A 47 3.47 48.77 -4.33
N ASN A 48 4.10 47.99 -5.20
CA ASN A 48 3.85 46.54 -5.29
C ASN A 48 4.62 45.75 -4.21
N SER A 49 5.75 46.27 -3.70
CA SER A 49 6.53 45.55 -2.68
C SER A 49 5.77 45.30 -1.38
N GLY A 50 4.82 46.18 -1.02
CA GLY A 50 3.95 45.96 0.14
C GLY A 50 3.01 44.77 -0.06
N GLN A 51 2.36 44.69 -1.23
CA GLN A 51 1.47 43.58 -1.57
C GLN A 51 2.24 42.26 -1.73
N ILE A 52 3.44 42.28 -2.31
CA ILE A 52 4.30 41.08 -2.38
C ILE A 52 4.66 40.60 -0.98
N GLY A 53 4.96 41.52 -0.06
CA GLY A 53 5.25 41.17 1.34
C GLY A 53 4.06 40.55 2.05
N VAL A 54 2.86 41.13 1.90
CA VAL A 54 1.62 40.57 2.46
C VAL A 54 1.34 39.20 1.86
N ASN A 55 1.41 39.05 0.54
CA ASN A 55 1.18 37.78 -0.12
C ASN A 55 2.17 36.69 0.30
N ALA A 56 3.44 37.06 0.52
CA ALA A 56 4.44 36.11 1.02
C ALA A 56 4.12 35.66 2.45
N VAL A 57 3.72 36.58 3.33
CA VAL A 57 3.30 36.26 4.71
C VAL A 57 2.04 35.40 4.72
N ASP A 58 1.05 35.73 3.90
CA ASP A 58 -0.21 34.99 3.78
C ASP A 58 0.03 33.58 3.21
N SER A 59 0.91 33.45 2.22
CA SER A 59 1.32 32.15 1.67
C SER A 59 2.01 31.28 2.72
N THR A 60 2.97 31.82 3.46
CA THR A 60 3.64 31.09 4.55
C THR A 60 2.66 30.74 5.67
N SER A 61 1.71 31.63 5.99
CA SER A 61 0.67 31.37 6.98
C SER A 61 -0.28 30.25 6.54
N ALA A 62 -0.67 30.24 5.26
CA ALA A 62 -1.49 29.19 4.67
C ALA A 62 -0.76 27.83 4.68
N GLU A 63 0.54 27.79 4.37
CA GLU A 63 1.38 26.58 4.45
C GLU A 63 1.47 26.04 5.89
N TRP A 64 1.71 26.89 6.89
CA TRP A 64 1.76 26.48 8.29
C TRP A 64 0.40 26.00 8.81
N ALA A 65 -0.69 26.64 8.38
CA ALA A 65 -2.03 26.18 8.70
C ALA A 65 -2.34 24.81 8.05
N ALA A 66 -1.88 24.58 6.82
CA ALA A 66 -2.03 23.30 6.14
C ALA A 66 -1.26 22.18 6.87
N GLU A 67 -0.01 22.42 7.26
CA GLU A 67 0.79 21.46 8.05
C GLU A 67 0.15 21.17 9.43
N SER A 68 -0.38 22.20 10.10
CA SER A 68 -1.06 22.04 11.39
C SER A 68 -2.36 21.26 11.24
N ALA A 69 -3.11 21.51 10.17
CA ALA A 69 -4.32 20.75 9.83
C ALA A 69 -4.01 19.30 9.50
N ALA A 70 -2.87 19.02 8.84
CA ALA A 70 -2.43 17.66 8.55
C ALA A 70 -2.26 16.85 9.84
N ARG A 71 -1.58 17.43 10.85
CA ARG A 71 -1.36 16.80 12.16
C ARG A 71 -2.64 16.66 12.98
N LEU A 72 -3.53 17.65 12.90
CA LEU A 72 -4.84 17.54 13.54
C LEU A 72 -5.68 16.42 12.90
N THR A 73 -5.65 16.33 11.57
CA THR A 73 -6.35 15.29 10.83
C THR A 73 -5.79 13.92 11.17
N GLU A 74 -4.47 13.76 11.21
CA GLU A 74 -3.79 12.55 11.70
C GLU A 74 -4.32 12.13 13.08
N ALA A 75 -4.36 13.06 14.05
CA ALA A 75 -4.88 12.78 15.38
C ALA A 75 -6.39 12.45 15.41
N ILE A 76 -7.18 12.98 14.48
CA ILE A 76 -8.60 12.62 14.32
C ILE A 76 -8.74 11.20 13.76
N LEU A 77 -7.95 10.88 12.73
CA LEU A 77 -7.95 9.57 12.08
C LEU A 77 -7.45 8.46 13.02
N GLU A 78 -6.52 8.77 13.91
CA GLU A 78 -6.03 7.87 14.96
C GLU A 78 -6.99 7.77 16.18
N SER A 79 -8.02 8.61 16.24
CA SER A 79 -9.00 8.57 17.33
C SER A 79 -10.08 7.51 17.06
N SER A 80 -10.74 7.03 18.11
CA SER A 80 -11.87 6.09 17.98
C SER A 80 -13.17 6.73 17.47
N ALA A 81 -13.10 7.92 16.87
CA ALA A 81 -14.25 8.60 16.30
C ALA A 81 -14.60 7.99 14.93
N ASP A 82 -15.87 7.73 14.70
CA ASP A 82 -16.37 7.26 13.40
C ASP A 82 -16.41 8.43 12.39
N TRP A 83 -15.26 8.69 11.77
CA TRP A 83 -15.06 9.79 10.83
C TRP A 83 -15.47 9.43 9.40
N ILE A 84 -15.47 8.13 9.05
CA ILE A 84 -15.80 7.59 7.72
C ILE A 84 -17.27 7.86 7.41
N ASP A 85 -18.18 7.40 8.26
CA ASP A 85 -19.62 7.51 8.02
C ASP A 85 -20.16 8.93 8.17
N THR A 86 -19.50 9.76 8.98
CA THR A 86 -20.04 11.07 9.35
C THR A 86 -19.82 12.14 8.26
N THR A 87 -18.78 12.00 7.44
CA THR A 87 -18.29 13.13 6.61
C THR A 87 -18.13 12.83 5.12
N GLY A 88 -18.22 11.57 4.69
CA GLY A 88 -17.91 11.21 3.30
C GLY A 88 -16.49 11.62 2.88
N GLY A 89 -15.56 11.62 3.84
CA GLY A 89 -14.17 12.04 3.67
C GLY A 89 -13.89 13.51 3.95
N GLU A 90 -14.88 14.40 4.11
CA GLU A 90 -14.63 15.81 4.49
C GLU A 90 -14.47 16.00 6.00
N VAL A 91 -13.29 15.67 6.53
CA VAL A 91 -13.02 15.69 7.97
C VAL A 91 -13.13 17.09 8.58
N LEU A 92 -12.72 18.13 7.85
CA LEU A 92 -12.82 19.53 8.27
C LEU A 92 -13.32 20.39 7.11
N THR A 93 -14.32 21.25 7.36
CA THR A 93 -14.82 22.21 6.37
C THR A 93 -14.73 23.63 6.93
N ASP A 94 -14.03 24.52 6.23
CA ASP A 94 -13.82 25.92 6.62
C ASP A 94 -13.35 26.12 8.08
N PHE A 95 -12.58 25.18 8.61
CA PHE A 95 -12.09 25.21 9.98
C PHE A 95 -10.93 26.21 10.12
N THR A 96 -11.00 27.12 11.11
CA THR A 96 -10.00 28.19 11.24
C THR A 96 -8.77 27.73 12.02
N ILE A 97 -7.61 27.68 11.38
CA ILE A 97 -6.31 27.35 12.00
C ILE A 97 -5.33 28.48 11.72
N ALA A 98 -4.77 29.07 12.78
CA ALA A 98 -3.80 30.17 12.69
C ALA A 98 -4.27 31.36 11.81
N GLY A 99 -5.59 31.60 11.72
CA GLY A 99 -6.19 32.66 10.92
C GLY A 99 -6.43 32.31 9.44
N ALA A 100 -6.08 31.09 9.00
CA ALA A 100 -6.46 30.53 7.71
C ALA A 100 -7.75 29.72 7.82
N ALA A 101 -8.61 29.76 6.81
CA ALA A 101 -9.71 28.82 6.66
C ALA A 101 -9.19 27.55 5.98
N VAL A 102 -9.35 26.41 6.62
CA VAL A 102 -8.83 25.12 6.15
C VAL A 102 -9.96 24.15 5.89
N THR A 103 -9.94 23.53 4.72
CA THR A 103 -10.77 22.39 4.37
C THR A 103 -9.87 21.17 4.20
N VAL A 104 -10.24 20.06 4.83
CA VAL A 104 -9.52 18.79 4.74
C VAL A 104 -10.45 17.75 4.15
N LYS A 105 -9.99 17.15 3.05
CA LYS A 105 -10.61 16.01 2.41
C LYS A 105 -9.69 14.80 2.48
N VAL A 106 -10.21 13.72 3.00
CA VAL A 106 -9.57 12.41 3.10
C VAL A 106 -10.17 11.52 2.02
N THR A 107 -9.30 10.87 1.27
CA THR A 107 -9.65 9.86 0.26
C THR A 107 -8.78 8.63 0.48
N ASP A 108 -9.12 7.52 -0.15
CA ASP A 108 -8.15 6.44 -0.39
C ASP A 108 -6.97 6.95 -1.25
N LEU A 109 -5.97 6.10 -1.49
CA LEU A 109 -4.83 6.46 -2.35
C LEU A 109 -5.19 6.63 -3.83
N ASP A 110 -6.34 6.11 -4.27
CA ASP A 110 -6.84 6.20 -5.65
C ASP A 110 -7.76 7.42 -5.88
N GLY A 111 -8.09 8.16 -4.82
CA GLY A 111 -8.93 9.35 -4.80
C GLY A 111 -10.44 9.10 -4.61
N ASN A 112 -10.86 7.92 -4.20
CA ASN A 112 -12.25 7.59 -3.86
C ASN A 112 -12.57 7.92 -2.39
N ALA A 113 -13.84 7.80 -2.01
CA ALA A 113 -14.22 7.89 -0.60
C ALA A 113 -13.58 6.71 0.16
N PRO A 114 -12.98 6.95 1.33
CA PRO A 114 -12.31 5.89 2.07
C PRO A 114 -13.32 4.89 2.66
N ASP A 115 -12.92 3.64 2.79
CA ASP A 115 -13.64 2.58 3.48
C ASP A 115 -12.83 2.00 4.66
N ASP A 116 -13.41 1.04 5.38
CA ASP A 116 -12.78 0.42 6.56
C ASP A 116 -11.54 -0.42 6.21
N ASP A 117 -11.36 -0.80 4.94
CA ASP A 117 -10.23 -1.58 4.46
C ASP A 117 -9.03 -0.67 4.09
N ASP A 118 -9.26 0.65 3.93
CA ASP A 118 -8.24 1.62 3.57
C ASP A 118 -7.28 1.92 4.73
N ARG A 119 -6.11 1.30 4.68
CA ARG A 119 -5.01 1.57 5.63
C ARG A 119 -4.26 2.85 5.37
N ASN A 120 -4.22 3.26 4.10
CA ASN A 120 -3.46 4.43 3.67
C ASN A 120 -4.41 5.44 3.07
N LEU A 121 -4.42 6.62 3.66
CA LEU A 121 -5.35 7.68 3.29
C LEU A 121 -4.60 8.87 2.72
N LEU A 122 -5.08 9.38 1.60
CA LEU A 122 -4.62 10.63 1.02
C LEU A 122 -5.41 11.79 1.63
N VAL A 123 -4.73 12.57 2.46
CA VAL A 123 -5.28 13.78 3.06
C VAL A 123 -4.93 14.99 2.20
N THR A 124 -5.92 15.52 1.50
CA THR A 124 -5.85 16.76 0.72
C THR A 124 -6.33 17.93 1.56
N ILE A 125 -5.46 18.92 1.74
CA ILE A 125 -5.67 20.06 2.63
C ILE A 125 -5.65 21.32 1.78
N THR A 126 -6.76 22.03 1.78
CA THR A 126 -6.89 23.33 1.14
C THR A 126 -6.92 24.40 2.23
N SER A 127 -5.89 25.24 2.29
CA SER A 127 -5.73 26.31 3.27
C SER A 127 -5.82 27.67 2.61
N LYS A 128 -6.64 28.57 3.15
CA LYS A 128 -6.92 29.88 2.56
C LYS A 128 -6.71 31.04 3.55
N VAL A 129 -5.87 31.99 3.16
CA VAL A 129 -5.66 33.27 3.88
C VAL A 129 -5.95 34.41 2.91
N GLY A 130 -7.04 35.14 3.13
CA GLY A 130 -7.50 36.16 2.18
C GLY A 130 -7.83 35.56 0.81
N ASP A 131 -7.10 36.00 -0.22
CA ASP A 131 -7.24 35.52 -1.61
C ASP A 131 -6.21 34.45 -2.00
N ILE A 132 -5.30 34.07 -1.08
CA ILE A 132 -4.28 33.04 -1.33
C ILE A 132 -4.80 31.69 -0.85
N GLU A 133 -4.70 30.71 -1.74
CA GLU A 133 -5.07 29.32 -1.51
C GLU A 133 -3.85 28.44 -1.74
N VAL A 134 -3.58 27.55 -0.77
CA VAL A 134 -2.52 26.55 -0.82
C VAL A 134 -3.16 25.18 -0.70
N VAL A 135 -2.84 24.28 -1.63
CA VAL A 135 -3.24 22.87 -1.58
C VAL A 135 -2.01 22.05 -1.21
N SER A 136 -2.12 21.30 -0.12
CA SER A 136 -1.12 20.34 0.33
C SER A 136 -1.73 18.93 0.33
N GLN A 137 -0.91 17.92 0.12
CA GLN A 137 -1.32 16.52 0.21
C GLN A 137 -0.34 15.77 1.10
N LYS A 138 -0.88 15.02 2.06
CA LYS A 138 -0.12 14.13 2.94
C LYS A 138 -0.79 12.76 2.92
N VAL A 139 0.02 11.71 2.85
CA VAL A 139 -0.50 10.36 3.06
C VAL A 139 -0.35 10.02 4.53
N ILE A 140 -1.44 9.53 5.11
CA ILE A 140 -1.49 9.10 6.49
C ILE A 140 -1.81 7.61 6.46
N ALA A 141 -0.89 6.81 6.96
CA ALA A 141 -1.18 5.42 7.27
C ALA A 141 -1.92 5.42 8.62
N ILE A 142 -3.15 4.94 8.65
CA ILE A 142 -3.80 4.65 9.92
C ILE A 142 -3.03 3.47 10.50
N ALA A 143 -2.27 3.75 11.56
CA ALA A 143 -1.61 2.72 12.33
C ALA A 143 -2.70 1.89 13.00
N ASP A 144 -3.13 0.81 12.34
CA ASP A 144 -3.87 -0.21 13.04
C ASP A 144 -2.84 -0.96 13.89
N ASP A 145 -2.66 -0.49 15.13
CA ASP A 145 -1.78 -1.15 16.10
C ASP A 145 -2.22 -2.61 16.36
N THR A 146 -3.44 -2.95 15.96
CA THR A 146 -3.99 -4.30 15.89
C THR A 146 -4.69 -4.47 14.54
N PRO A 147 -4.21 -5.33 13.63
CA PRO A 147 -4.89 -5.58 12.37
C PRO A 147 -6.37 -5.89 12.62
N SER A 148 -7.27 -5.11 12.01
CA SER A 148 -8.72 -5.25 12.22
C SER A 148 -9.24 -6.66 11.90
N ASP A 149 -8.56 -7.40 11.00
CA ASP A 149 -8.75 -8.84 10.83
C ASP A 149 -7.48 -9.61 11.25
N PRO A 150 -7.57 -10.59 12.17
CA PRO A 150 -6.47 -11.53 12.41
C PRO A 150 -6.01 -12.32 11.17
N ALA A 151 -6.77 -12.31 10.07
CA ALA A 151 -6.31 -12.74 8.75
C ALA A 151 -5.09 -11.96 8.26
N ASP A 152 -5.07 -10.64 8.50
CA ASP A 152 -4.03 -9.74 8.01
C ASP A 152 -2.71 -9.89 8.78
N VAL A 153 -2.77 -10.54 9.96
CA VAL A 153 -1.61 -10.80 10.82
C VAL A 153 -0.67 -11.82 10.18
N LEU A 154 -1.21 -12.87 9.57
CA LEU A 154 -0.39 -13.86 8.86
C LEU A 154 -0.39 -13.54 7.37
N ASP A 155 0.67 -12.90 6.93
CA ASP A 155 0.91 -12.72 5.51
C ASP A 155 1.40 -14.03 4.85
N GLU A 156 0.44 -14.89 4.50
CA GLU A 156 0.64 -16.14 3.76
C GLU A 156 1.12 -15.94 2.32
N ASP A 157 0.95 -14.74 1.79
CA ASP A 157 1.32 -14.36 0.43
C ASP A 157 2.75 -13.84 0.37
N LEU A 158 3.34 -13.54 1.55
CA LEU A 158 4.64 -12.90 1.72
C LEU A 158 4.67 -11.53 1.01
N ASP A 159 3.52 -10.87 1.07
CA ASP A 159 3.19 -9.60 0.48
C ASP A 159 3.96 -8.40 1.09
N GLU A 160 4.52 -8.55 2.29
CA GLU A 160 5.40 -7.58 2.94
C GLU A 160 6.79 -7.46 2.27
N PHE A 161 7.17 -8.43 1.43
CA PHE A 161 8.47 -8.45 0.78
C PHE A 161 8.44 -7.82 -0.61
N ALA A 162 9.47 -7.03 -0.93
CA ALA A 162 9.70 -6.54 -2.29
C ALA A 162 10.08 -7.70 -3.23
N LEU A 163 10.95 -8.58 -2.73
CA LEU A 163 11.36 -9.81 -3.37
C LEU A 163 11.33 -10.94 -2.36
N TYR A 164 10.68 -12.05 -2.70
CA TYR A 164 10.78 -13.29 -1.95
C TYR A 164 11.13 -14.46 -2.86
N GLY A 165 12.27 -15.10 -2.58
CA GLY A 165 12.69 -16.32 -3.27
C GLY A 165 12.50 -17.55 -2.38
N VAL A 166 11.67 -18.52 -2.79
CA VAL A 166 11.48 -19.75 -1.99
C VAL A 166 12.75 -20.62 -2.02
N GLY A 167 13.25 -20.91 -3.21
CA GLY A 167 14.46 -21.69 -3.46
C GLY A 167 15.69 -20.88 -3.83
N GLY A 168 15.54 -19.64 -4.31
CA GLY A 168 16.68 -18.77 -4.61
C GLY A 168 16.33 -17.36 -5.07
N LEU A 169 17.29 -16.45 -4.89
CA LEU A 169 17.20 -15.05 -5.26
C LEU A 169 18.53 -14.60 -5.87
N GLN A 170 18.45 -13.98 -7.04
CA GLN A 170 19.60 -13.46 -7.76
C GLN A 170 19.35 -12.02 -8.19
N VAL A 171 20.25 -11.11 -7.78
CA VAL A 171 20.30 -9.75 -8.31
C VAL A 171 21.62 -9.59 -9.07
N GLY A 172 21.51 -9.71 -10.39
CA GLY A 172 22.60 -9.68 -11.34
C GLY A 172 23.23 -8.30 -11.51
N SER A 173 24.33 -8.25 -12.26
CA SER A 173 25.08 -7.02 -12.49
C SER A 173 24.23 -5.94 -13.15
N GLY A 174 24.37 -4.70 -12.67
CA GLY A 174 23.60 -3.54 -13.14
C GLY A 174 22.12 -3.54 -12.74
N SER A 175 21.61 -4.64 -12.16
CA SER A 175 20.23 -4.74 -11.73
C SER A 175 20.06 -4.15 -10.33
N CYS A 176 18.86 -3.67 -10.02
CA CYS A 176 18.64 -3.02 -8.73
C CYS A 176 17.24 -3.18 -8.16
N VAL A 177 17.17 -3.09 -6.83
CA VAL A 177 15.93 -3.05 -6.07
C VAL A 177 15.95 -1.80 -5.21
N TYR A 178 14.91 -0.97 -5.25
CA TYR A 178 14.85 0.27 -4.49
C TYR A 178 13.39 0.67 -4.20
N PRO A 179 13.12 1.57 -3.24
CA PRO A 179 11.76 2.02 -2.97
C PRO A 179 11.23 2.93 -4.08
N TRP A 180 10.01 2.70 -4.56
CA TRP A 180 9.42 3.44 -5.67
C TRP A 180 9.21 4.92 -5.30
N PRO A 181 9.79 5.89 -6.05
CA PRO A 181 9.70 7.31 -5.70
C PRO A 181 8.29 7.90 -5.66
N ASN A 182 7.33 7.30 -6.38
CA ASN A 182 5.94 7.76 -6.33
C ASN A 182 5.10 6.99 -5.30
N SER A 183 5.69 6.04 -4.57
CA SER A 183 5.02 5.41 -3.43
C SER A 183 4.65 6.49 -2.41
N PRO A 184 3.39 6.55 -1.94
CA PRO A 184 2.95 7.43 -0.88
C PRO A 184 3.84 7.37 0.37
N GLU A 185 4.35 6.17 0.68
CA GLU A 185 5.24 5.93 1.80
C GLU A 185 6.73 5.97 1.44
N TYR A 186 7.11 6.53 0.28
CA TYR A 186 8.51 6.57 -0.17
C TYR A 186 9.47 7.09 0.91
N THR A 187 9.09 8.15 1.62
CA THR A 187 9.88 8.77 2.70
C THR A 187 9.65 8.15 4.08
N ALA A 188 8.70 7.22 4.21
CA ALA A 188 8.50 6.50 5.46
C ALA A 188 9.76 5.66 5.78
N ASP A 189 10.03 5.46 7.07
CA ASP A 189 11.15 4.64 7.55
C ASP A 189 10.91 3.12 7.39
N LYS A 190 10.23 2.73 6.31
CA LYS A 190 10.10 1.35 5.86
C LYS A 190 11.28 1.00 4.96
N ARG A 191 11.87 -0.17 5.16
CA ARG A 191 12.96 -0.70 4.34
C ARG A 191 12.42 -1.50 3.16
N VAL A 192 13.27 -1.72 2.15
CA VAL A 192 12.98 -2.69 1.09
C VAL A 192 13.26 -4.09 1.63
N LYS A 193 12.21 -4.81 2.01
CA LYS A 193 12.33 -6.15 2.58
C LYS A 193 12.63 -7.18 1.49
N ILE A 194 13.66 -7.99 1.69
CA ILE A 194 14.09 -9.09 0.82
C ILE A 194 14.02 -10.38 1.62
N GLY A 195 13.24 -11.35 1.16
CA GLY A 195 13.03 -12.63 1.81
C GLY A 195 13.67 -13.80 1.06
N LEU A 196 14.21 -14.77 1.81
CA LEU A 196 14.73 -16.02 1.26
C LEU A 196 14.28 -17.23 2.10
N GLY A 197 13.56 -18.14 1.47
CA GLY A 197 13.07 -19.38 2.07
C GLY A 197 14.10 -20.52 2.12
N SER A 198 15.26 -20.37 1.46
CA SER A 198 16.32 -21.38 1.41
C SER A 198 17.24 -21.32 2.64
N ASP A 199 17.81 -22.47 3.01
CA ASP A 199 18.82 -22.59 4.07
C ASP A 199 20.25 -22.31 3.56
N SER A 200 20.48 -22.33 2.25
CA SER A 200 21.80 -22.25 1.64
C SER A 200 22.19 -20.83 1.25
N ALA A 201 23.41 -20.41 1.62
CA ALA A 201 23.97 -19.15 1.15
C ALA A 201 24.13 -19.08 -0.38
N SER A 202 24.26 -20.22 -1.07
CA SER A 202 24.35 -20.24 -2.54
C SER A 202 23.02 -19.90 -3.22
N ALA A 203 21.91 -19.90 -2.47
CA ALA A 203 20.61 -19.51 -2.99
C ALA A 203 20.48 -17.99 -3.11
N LEU A 204 21.38 -17.20 -2.50
CA LEU A 204 21.43 -15.75 -2.62
C LEU A 204 22.64 -15.30 -3.44
N GLU A 205 22.40 -14.77 -4.63
CA GLU A 205 23.45 -14.31 -5.55
C GLU A 205 23.35 -12.80 -5.83
N MET A 206 24.28 -12.02 -5.26
CA MET A 206 24.38 -10.57 -5.50
C MET A 206 25.60 -10.26 -6.39
N SER A 207 25.43 -10.38 -7.71
CA SER A 207 26.52 -10.26 -8.69
C SER A 207 26.76 -8.79 -9.08
N SER A 208 27.14 -7.92 -8.14
CA SER A 208 27.20 -6.45 -8.27
C SER A 208 25.86 -5.73 -8.49
N GLY A 209 24.74 -6.46 -8.39
CA GLY A 209 23.44 -5.85 -8.18
C GLY A 209 23.39 -5.14 -6.82
N TYR A 210 22.49 -4.17 -6.68
CA TYR A 210 22.33 -3.44 -5.42
C TYR A 210 20.88 -3.42 -4.95
N VAL A 211 20.70 -3.48 -3.64
CA VAL A 211 19.41 -3.22 -2.98
C VAL A 211 19.59 -1.93 -2.19
N LYS A 212 18.81 -0.91 -2.52
CA LYS A 212 18.81 0.36 -1.80
C LYS A 212 17.89 0.25 -0.59
N ASP A 213 18.42 0.64 0.58
CA ASP A 213 17.69 0.60 1.85
C ASP A 213 17.11 -0.81 2.15
N GLY A 214 17.89 -1.85 1.84
CA GLY A 214 17.48 -3.25 1.93
C GLY A 214 17.54 -3.83 3.34
N ALA A 215 16.56 -4.67 3.67
CA ALA A 215 16.59 -5.53 4.85
C ALA A 215 16.44 -7.00 4.43
N LEU A 216 17.36 -7.86 4.86
CA LEU A 216 17.37 -9.28 4.49
C LEU A 216 16.74 -10.15 5.58
N TYR A 217 15.71 -10.90 5.22
CA TYR A 217 15.03 -11.85 6.09
C TYR A 217 15.22 -13.27 5.56
N VAL A 218 15.68 -14.15 6.44
CA VAL A 218 15.99 -15.55 6.10
C VAL A 218 15.27 -16.48 7.06
N ASN A 219 15.02 -17.71 6.63
CA ASN A 219 14.40 -18.72 7.50
C ASN A 219 15.26 -19.01 8.75
N SER A 220 14.63 -19.33 9.89
CA SER A 220 15.21 -19.99 11.06
C SER A 220 16.21 -21.12 10.78
N THR A 221 16.06 -21.84 9.67
CA THR A 221 16.95 -22.93 9.25
C THR A 221 18.16 -22.47 8.43
N ALA A 222 18.32 -21.17 8.19
CA ALA A 222 19.41 -20.61 7.41
C ALA A 222 20.79 -20.99 7.96
N SER A 223 21.68 -21.35 7.04
CA SER A 223 23.10 -21.57 7.36
C SER A 223 23.73 -20.31 7.96
N SER A 224 24.71 -20.49 8.84
CA SER A 224 25.43 -19.37 9.46
C SER A 224 26.07 -18.43 8.43
N THR A 225 26.50 -18.97 7.28
CA THR A 225 27.00 -18.17 6.15
C THR A 225 25.92 -17.24 5.58
N LEU A 226 24.71 -17.76 5.35
CA LEU A 226 23.60 -16.96 4.85
C LEU A 226 23.18 -15.90 5.88
N SER A 227 23.02 -16.28 7.15
CA SER A 227 22.67 -15.33 8.22
C SER A 227 23.73 -14.25 8.42
N SER A 228 25.01 -14.54 8.15
CA SER A 228 26.09 -13.54 8.24
C SER A 228 26.02 -12.43 7.17
N LEU A 229 25.16 -12.58 6.16
CA LEU A 229 24.89 -11.53 5.17
C LEU A 229 23.97 -10.42 5.71
N ILE A 230 23.22 -10.70 6.78
CA ILE A 230 22.43 -9.70 7.51
C ILE A 230 23.37 -8.71 8.21
N GLY A 231 23.09 -7.42 8.12
CA GLY A 231 23.99 -6.35 8.57
C GLY A 231 25.15 -6.07 7.61
N GLY A 232 25.16 -6.71 6.44
CA GLY A 232 26.15 -6.49 5.38
C GLY A 232 25.91 -5.20 4.58
N ALA A 233 26.83 -4.88 3.68
CA ALA A 233 26.76 -3.65 2.87
C ALA A 233 25.49 -3.54 2.00
N SER A 234 25.01 -4.66 1.47
CA SER A 234 23.77 -4.72 0.67
C SER A 234 22.50 -4.80 1.52
N PHE A 235 22.63 -5.22 2.79
CA PHE A 235 21.53 -5.50 3.71
C PHE A 235 21.91 -5.01 5.10
N PRO A 236 21.91 -3.68 5.34
CA PRO A 236 22.29 -3.11 6.63
C PRO A 236 21.41 -3.58 7.80
N GLU A 237 20.18 -4.02 7.51
CA GLU A 237 19.21 -4.52 8.48
C GLU A 237 18.64 -5.87 8.02
N GLY A 238 17.79 -6.47 8.87
CA GLY A 238 17.16 -7.75 8.59
C GLY A 238 17.02 -8.61 9.83
N GLY A 239 16.66 -9.87 9.62
CA GLY A 239 16.44 -10.80 10.71
C GLY A 239 16.31 -12.24 10.26
N VAL A 240 16.39 -13.14 11.23
CA VAL A 240 16.01 -14.53 11.04
C VAL A 240 14.53 -14.63 11.39
N LEU A 241 13.71 -15.10 10.47
CA LEU A 241 12.28 -15.33 10.68
C LEU A 241 12.09 -16.57 11.56
N PRO A 242 11.55 -16.43 12.77
CA PRO A 242 11.32 -17.57 13.66
C PRO A 242 10.20 -18.48 13.14
N LEU A 243 9.28 -17.93 12.33
CA LEU A 243 8.21 -18.67 11.67
C LEU A 243 8.60 -18.98 10.22
N THR A 244 8.51 -20.27 9.87
CA THR A 244 8.53 -20.70 8.47
C THR A 244 7.10 -20.83 7.99
N VAL A 245 6.66 -19.91 7.15
CA VAL A 245 5.38 -20.06 6.46
C VAL A 245 5.59 -20.95 5.25
N PRO A 246 4.85 -22.07 5.13
CA PRO A 246 4.92 -22.91 3.94
C PRO A 246 4.38 -22.11 2.77
N VAL A 247 5.16 -22.05 1.69
CA VAL A 247 4.71 -21.35 0.50
C VAL A 247 3.78 -22.27 -0.30
N ILE A 248 2.51 -21.92 -0.32
CA ILE A 248 1.43 -22.72 -0.89
C ILE A 248 1.06 -22.16 -2.26
N ALA A 249 0.84 -23.03 -3.25
CA ALA A 249 0.28 -22.60 -4.53
C ALA A 249 -1.16 -22.16 -4.37
N GLU A 250 -1.54 -21.08 -5.04
CA GLU A 250 -2.92 -20.64 -5.04
C GLU A 250 -3.78 -21.61 -5.83
N THR A 251 -4.98 -21.89 -5.32
CA THR A 251 -5.96 -22.69 -6.07
C THR A 251 -6.82 -21.77 -6.91
N VAL A 252 -7.07 -22.15 -8.17
CA VAL A 252 -8.02 -21.42 -9.01
C VAL A 252 -9.40 -21.40 -8.31
N PRO A 253 -10.02 -20.22 -8.12
CA PRO A 253 -11.38 -20.13 -7.61
C PRO A 253 -12.34 -21.04 -8.38
N ALA A 254 -13.16 -21.82 -7.67
CA ALA A 254 -14.09 -22.77 -8.30
C ALA A 254 -15.09 -22.10 -9.27
N ALA A 255 -15.40 -20.81 -9.05
CA ALA A 255 -16.21 -20.02 -9.95
C ALA A 255 -15.58 -19.85 -11.35
N LEU A 256 -14.25 -19.76 -11.44
CA LEU A 256 -13.53 -19.56 -12.69
C LEU A 256 -13.38 -20.85 -13.51
N THR A 257 -13.35 -22.01 -12.86
CA THR A 257 -13.25 -23.32 -13.53
C THR A 257 -14.60 -23.87 -14.02
N SER A 258 -15.71 -23.25 -13.61
CA SER A 258 -17.07 -23.68 -13.95
C SER A 258 -17.83 -22.68 -14.84
N LEU A 259 -17.11 -21.75 -15.46
CA LEU A 259 -17.68 -20.75 -16.36
C LEU A 259 -18.27 -21.39 -17.62
N ALA A 260 -19.42 -20.88 -18.06
CA ALA A 260 -20.00 -21.27 -19.34
C ALA A 260 -19.18 -20.73 -20.51
N ASP A 261 -19.10 -21.48 -21.61
CA ASP A 261 -18.41 -21.05 -22.83
C ASP A 261 -18.98 -19.72 -23.35
N ALA A 262 -18.16 -18.68 -23.36
CA ALA A 262 -18.45 -17.41 -24.03
C ALA A 262 -18.30 -17.54 -25.54
N THR A 263 -17.36 -18.39 -26.00
CA THR A 263 -17.12 -18.69 -27.42
C THR A 263 -16.67 -20.13 -27.61
N THR A 264 -17.17 -20.82 -28.63
CA THR A 264 -16.77 -22.21 -28.93
C THR A 264 -15.55 -22.30 -29.86
N SER A 265 -14.99 -21.17 -30.29
CA SER A 265 -13.89 -21.10 -31.25
C SER A 265 -12.84 -20.08 -30.82
N ASP A 266 -11.62 -20.29 -31.30
CA ASP A 266 -10.53 -19.33 -31.17
C ASP A 266 -10.97 -17.95 -31.66
N SER A 267 -10.65 -16.93 -30.89
CA SER A 267 -11.01 -15.55 -31.15
C SER A 267 -9.75 -14.73 -31.42
N VAL A 268 -9.71 -14.09 -32.58
CA VAL A 268 -8.66 -13.12 -32.93
C VAL A 268 -9.31 -11.77 -33.15
N LEU A 269 -8.81 -10.75 -32.46
CA LEU A 269 -9.20 -9.36 -32.64
C LEU A 269 -8.04 -8.61 -33.29
N ASP A 270 -8.17 -8.32 -34.59
CA ASP A 270 -7.08 -7.80 -35.43
C ASP A 270 -7.52 -6.72 -36.44
N THR A 271 -8.69 -6.13 -36.21
CA THR A 271 -9.16 -4.97 -36.99
C THR A 271 -8.67 -3.68 -36.31
N PRO A 272 -7.70 -2.94 -36.88
CA PRO A 272 -7.05 -1.85 -36.16
C PRO A 272 -8.03 -0.83 -35.56
N GLY A 273 -7.87 -0.54 -34.27
CA GLY A 273 -8.74 0.37 -33.51
C GLY A 273 -10.11 -0.20 -33.16
N ALA A 274 -10.39 -1.48 -33.45
CA ALA A 274 -11.60 -2.13 -33.00
C ALA A 274 -11.57 -2.31 -31.48
N VAL A 275 -12.68 -1.93 -30.84
CA VAL A 275 -12.93 -2.14 -29.42
C VAL A 275 -14.02 -3.20 -29.30
N ARG A 276 -13.76 -4.27 -28.54
CA ARG A 276 -14.71 -5.34 -28.28
C ARG A 276 -14.87 -5.50 -26.78
N SER A 277 -16.10 -5.40 -26.28
CA SER A 277 -16.39 -5.82 -24.90
C SER A 277 -16.53 -7.34 -24.83
N GLY A 278 -15.76 -7.95 -23.92
CA GLY A 278 -15.92 -9.35 -23.53
C GLY A 278 -17.23 -9.55 -22.76
N ARG A 279 -17.71 -10.78 -22.78
CA ARG A 279 -18.81 -11.25 -21.94
C ARG A 279 -18.20 -12.24 -20.95
N GLY A 280 -18.58 -12.18 -19.67
CA GLY A 280 -18.12 -13.15 -18.68
C GLY A 280 -18.38 -14.58 -19.15
N GLY A 281 -17.40 -15.45 -18.94
CA GLY A 281 -17.41 -16.82 -19.44
C GLY A 281 -16.03 -17.34 -19.84
N ALA A 282 -16.01 -18.59 -20.30
CA ALA A 282 -14.81 -19.28 -20.77
C ALA A 282 -14.58 -19.04 -22.27
N TYR A 283 -13.36 -18.66 -22.61
CA TYR A 283 -12.86 -18.50 -23.96
C TYR A 283 -11.82 -19.58 -24.22
N ARG A 284 -11.68 -20.01 -25.46
CA ARG A 284 -10.55 -20.87 -25.87
C ARG A 284 -9.29 -20.01 -25.99
N LYS A 285 -8.72 -19.93 -27.19
CA LYS A 285 -7.61 -19.03 -27.47
C LYS A 285 -8.12 -17.63 -27.78
N MET A 286 -7.65 -16.63 -27.05
CA MET A 286 -7.90 -15.22 -27.33
C MET A 286 -6.62 -14.53 -27.74
N ARG A 287 -6.62 -13.93 -28.93
CA ARG A 287 -5.51 -13.09 -29.40
C ARG A 287 -5.99 -11.69 -29.72
N VAL A 288 -5.41 -10.69 -29.03
CA VAL A 288 -5.69 -9.26 -29.24
C VAL A 288 -4.46 -8.63 -29.87
N ARG A 289 -4.59 -8.03 -31.06
CA ARG A 289 -3.46 -7.48 -31.79
C ARG A 289 -3.78 -6.26 -32.64
N ASP A 290 -2.75 -5.71 -33.28
CA ASP A 290 -2.85 -4.64 -34.27
C ASP A 290 -3.56 -3.37 -33.75
N GLY A 291 -3.34 -3.02 -32.48
CA GLY A 291 -3.96 -1.85 -31.85
C GLY A 291 -5.44 -2.05 -31.48
N CYS A 292 -5.95 -3.28 -31.49
CA CYS A 292 -7.31 -3.57 -31.01
C CYS A 292 -7.39 -3.58 -29.49
N GLU A 293 -8.59 -3.36 -28.97
CA GLU A 293 -8.87 -3.36 -27.53
C GLU A 293 -9.94 -4.40 -27.18
N LEU A 294 -9.61 -5.30 -26.25
CA LEU A 294 -10.56 -6.17 -25.56
C LEU A 294 -10.89 -5.56 -24.19
N GLN A 295 -12.14 -5.16 -23.99
CA GLN A 295 -12.62 -4.63 -22.70
C GLN A 295 -13.25 -5.74 -21.87
N LEU A 296 -12.70 -6.03 -20.70
CA LEU A 296 -13.29 -6.91 -19.70
C LEU A 296 -13.92 -6.04 -18.61
N LYS A 297 -15.20 -6.26 -18.32
CA LYS A 297 -15.97 -5.40 -17.41
C LYS A 297 -16.63 -6.24 -16.34
N GLU A 298 -16.61 -5.75 -15.11
CA GLU A 298 -17.36 -6.33 -14.00
C GLU A 298 -18.87 -6.44 -14.33
N SER A 299 -19.45 -5.39 -14.93
CA SER A 299 -20.85 -5.37 -15.35
C SER A 299 -21.19 -6.42 -16.42
N ALA A 300 -20.19 -7.03 -17.06
CA ALA A 300 -20.35 -8.11 -18.04
C ALA A 300 -20.16 -9.50 -17.43
N GLY A 301 -19.93 -9.60 -16.13
CA GLY A 301 -19.84 -10.86 -15.38
C GLY A 301 -18.67 -10.92 -14.38
N GLY A 302 -17.67 -10.03 -14.48
CA GLY A 302 -16.49 -9.99 -13.59
C GLY A 302 -15.52 -11.16 -13.75
N ASP A 303 -15.99 -12.33 -14.15
CA ASP A 303 -15.20 -13.56 -14.25
C ASP A 303 -14.98 -13.98 -15.71
N PHE A 304 -13.72 -14.21 -16.06
CA PHE A 304 -13.31 -14.64 -17.39
C PHE A 304 -12.32 -15.80 -17.28
N SER A 305 -12.40 -16.74 -18.22
CA SER A 305 -11.37 -17.77 -18.36
C SER A 305 -10.91 -17.87 -19.82
N PHE A 306 -9.64 -18.23 -20.02
CA PHE A 306 -9.01 -18.40 -21.32
C PHE A 306 -8.21 -19.71 -21.32
N GLU A 307 -8.29 -20.53 -22.37
CA GLU A 307 -7.34 -21.62 -22.57
C GLU A 307 -5.92 -21.04 -22.80
N GLU A 308 -5.81 -20.01 -23.65
CA GLU A 308 -4.58 -19.23 -23.88
C GLU A 308 -4.93 -17.77 -24.14
N LEU A 309 -4.14 -16.84 -23.60
CA LEU A 309 -4.35 -15.40 -23.77
C LEU A 309 -3.09 -14.72 -24.32
N ARG A 310 -3.21 -14.14 -25.51
CA ARG A 310 -2.12 -13.42 -26.18
C ARG A 310 -2.50 -11.99 -26.53
N ILE A 311 -1.68 -11.04 -26.11
CA ILE A 311 -1.84 -9.61 -26.39
C ILE A 311 -0.55 -9.16 -27.06
N ASP A 312 -0.58 -8.88 -28.36
CA ASP A 312 0.63 -8.53 -29.11
C ASP A 312 0.42 -7.40 -30.10
N SER A 313 1.47 -6.93 -30.75
CA SER A 313 1.38 -5.97 -31.86
C SER A 313 0.53 -4.74 -31.50
N LYS A 314 0.76 -4.17 -30.30
CA LYS A 314 0.00 -3.06 -29.70
C LYS A 314 -1.46 -3.37 -29.32
N GLY A 315 -1.85 -4.64 -29.25
CA GLY A 315 -3.13 -5.04 -28.69
C GLY A 315 -3.28 -4.57 -27.23
N ILE A 316 -4.51 -4.32 -26.82
CA ILE A 316 -4.84 -3.75 -25.51
C ILE A 316 -5.88 -4.65 -24.83
N LEU A 317 -5.61 -5.06 -23.61
CA LEU A 317 -6.61 -5.59 -22.69
C LEU A 317 -6.97 -4.50 -21.68
N SER A 318 -8.20 -4.03 -21.69
CA SER A 318 -8.68 -3.01 -20.75
C SER A 318 -9.62 -3.61 -19.72
N VAL A 319 -9.33 -3.37 -18.44
CA VAL A 319 -10.13 -3.86 -17.31
C VAL A 319 -10.97 -2.71 -16.73
N HIS A 320 -12.27 -2.94 -16.53
CA HIS A 320 -13.19 -2.01 -15.90
C HIS A 320 -13.90 -2.65 -14.70
N GLY A 321 -13.84 -2.01 -13.54
CA GLY A 321 -14.29 -2.59 -12.26
C GLY A 321 -13.43 -3.76 -11.77
N ALA A 322 -13.95 -4.55 -10.84
CA ALA A 322 -13.25 -5.70 -10.28
C ALA A 322 -13.41 -6.93 -11.19
N VAL A 323 -12.30 -7.46 -11.69
CA VAL A 323 -12.29 -8.58 -12.65
C VAL A 323 -11.36 -9.69 -12.21
N ARG A 324 -11.76 -10.94 -12.40
CA ARG A 324 -10.91 -12.13 -12.20
C ARG A 324 -10.74 -12.88 -13.50
N ILE A 325 -9.51 -13.26 -13.79
CA ILE A 325 -9.15 -13.89 -15.06
C ILE A 325 -8.39 -15.17 -14.76
N TYR A 326 -8.87 -16.30 -15.26
CA TYR A 326 -8.13 -17.56 -15.22
C TYR A 326 -7.58 -17.90 -16.61
N VAL A 327 -6.27 -18.02 -16.76
CA VAL A 327 -5.63 -18.53 -17.98
C VAL A 327 -5.14 -19.95 -17.70
N GLU A 328 -5.76 -20.95 -18.33
CA GLU A 328 -5.42 -22.36 -18.10
C GLU A 328 -3.99 -22.69 -18.57
N GLY A 329 -3.64 -22.24 -19.77
CA GLY A 329 -2.31 -22.37 -20.35
C GLY A 329 -1.49 -21.08 -20.28
N ASP A 330 -0.78 -20.79 -21.36
CA ASP A 330 0.18 -19.68 -21.40
C ASP A 330 -0.50 -18.32 -21.59
N MET A 331 0.09 -17.31 -20.96
CA MET A 331 -0.23 -15.90 -21.12
C MET A 331 0.96 -15.13 -21.69
N GLU A 332 0.76 -14.45 -22.82
CA GLU A 332 1.79 -13.65 -23.48
C GLU A 332 1.32 -12.21 -23.70
N VAL A 333 2.11 -11.23 -23.26
CA VAL A 333 1.96 -9.81 -23.60
C VAL A 333 3.24 -9.35 -24.28
N SER A 334 3.19 -9.00 -25.57
CA SER A 334 4.41 -8.71 -26.31
C SER A 334 4.30 -7.60 -27.36
N SER A 335 5.44 -7.15 -27.91
CA SER A 335 5.49 -6.28 -29.10
C SER A 335 4.62 -5.01 -28.98
N GLY A 336 4.76 -4.28 -27.88
CA GLY A 336 4.00 -3.08 -27.54
C GLY A 336 2.60 -3.34 -27.01
N GLY A 337 2.24 -4.60 -26.72
CA GLY A 337 0.98 -4.97 -26.09
C GLY A 337 0.80 -4.32 -24.72
N ALA A 338 -0.46 -4.10 -24.33
CA ALA A 338 -0.82 -3.40 -23.11
C ALA A 338 -1.90 -4.12 -22.31
N ILE A 339 -1.77 -4.13 -20.99
CA ILE A 339 -2.88 -4.37 -20.06
C ILE A 339 -3.07 -3.10 -19.25
N ASN A 340 -4.22 -2.45 -19.36
CA ASN A 340 -4.51 -1.20 -18.66
C ASN A 340 -5.82 -1.27 -17.85
N PHE A 341 -5.96 -0.33 -16.92
CA PHE A 341 -7.23 -0.06 -16.26
C PHE A 341 -7.99 0.99 -17.06
N GLY A 342 -9.26 0.69 -17.34
CA GLY A 342 -10.18 1.58 -18.02
C GLY A 342 -10.86 2.58 -17.08
N ASP A 343 -10.77 2.38 -15.77
CA ASP A 343 -11.24 3.30 -14.72
C ASP A 343 -10.34 3.27 -13.47
N ARG A 344 -10.55 4.24 -12.57
CA ARG A 344 -9.74 4.43 -11.36
C ARG A 344 -9.99 3.42 -10.26
N THR A 345 -11.10 2.68 -10.33
CA THR A 345 -11.49 1.67 -9.34
C THR A 345 -11.17 0.25 -9.80
N ALA A 346 -10.77 0.07 -11.06
CA ALA A 346 -10.58 -1.24 -11.63
C ALA A 346 -9.47 -2.02 -10.93
N SER A 347 -9.71 -3.30 -10.69
CA SER A 347 -8.74 -4.23 -10.15
C SER A 347 -8.83 -5.54 -10.92
N VAL A 348 -7.71 -6.24 -11.02
CA VAL A 348 -7.65 -7.52 -11.71
C VAL A 348 -6.73 -8.50 -10.99
N THR A 349 -7.23 -9.72 -10.84
CA THR A 349 -6.41 -10.87 -10.44
C THR A 349 -6.37 -11.87 -11.59
N PHE A 350 -5.16 -12.13 -12.09
CA PHE A 350 -4.86 -13.18 -13.05
C PHE A 350 -4.43 -14.43 -12.29
N TYR A 351 -5.14 -15.53 -12.48
CA TYR A 351 -4.74 -16.87 -12.11
C TYR A 351 -4.15 -17.52 -13.37
N VAL A 352 -2.84 -17.78 -13.38
CA VAL A 352 -2.15 -18.31 -14.57
C VAL A 352 -1.69 -19.73 -14.27
N GLY A 353 -2.24 -20.68 -15.03
CA GLY A 353 -1.92 -22.10 -14.93
C GLY A 353 -0.70 -22.53 -15.75
N GLY A 354 -0.31 -21.72 -16.74
CA GLY A 354 0.85 -21.91 -17.60
C GLY A 354 2.00 -20.91 -17.39
N GLY A 355 2.82 -20.74 -18.43
CA GLY A 355 3.87 -19.73 -18.47
C GLY A 355 3.34 -18.30 -18.63
N LEU A 356 4.02 -17.33 -18.02
CA LEU A 356 3.77 -15.90 -18.23
C LEU A 356 4.96 -15.28 -18.97
N ARG A 357 4.70 -14.62 -20.10
CA ARG A 357 5.73 -13.85 -20.82
C ARG A 357 5.28 -12.42 -21.06
N VAL A 358 6.07 -11.46 -20.59
CA VAL A 358 5.90 -10.02 -20.85
C VAL A 358 7.15 -9.51 -21.56
N ASP A 359 7.04 -9.18 -22.84
CA ASP A 359 8.20 -8.97 -23.73
C ASP A 359 8.04 -7.72 -24.61
N ASP A 360 8.80 -6.65 -24.33
CA ASP A 360 8.58 -5.33 -24.93
C ASP A 360 7.10 -4.88 -24.80
N ALA A 361 6.52 -5.05 -23.62
CA ALA A 361 5.14 -4.72 -23.32
C ALA A 361 4.99 -3.84 -22.07
N ALA A 362 3.78 -3.33 -21.83
CA ALA A 362 3.45 -2.67 -20.57
C ALA A 362 2.21 -3.27 -19.90
N VAL A 363 2.33 -3.67 -18.64
CA VAL A 363 1.25 -4.26 -17.84
C VAL A 363 0.97 -3.34 -16.65
N GLY A 364 -0.31 -3.06 -16.37
CA GLY A 364 -0.72 -2.14 -15.30
C GLY A 364 -0.41 -0.68 -15.58
N CYS A 365 -0.13 -0.32 -16.84
CA CYS A 365 0.26 1.03 -17.25
C CYS A 365 -0.70 1.58 -18.30
N SER A 366 -0.65 2.89 -18.56
CA SER A 366 -1.43 3.48 -19.65
C SER A 366 -0.94 2.99 -21.03
N THR A 367 -1.85 2.98 -22.00
CA THR A 367 -1.57 2.59 -23.39
C THR A 367 -0.51 3.46 -24.04
N ASP A 368 -0.39 4.73 -23.62
CA ASP A 368 0.63 5.65 -24.13
C ASP A 368 2.05 5.20 -23.73
N ILE A 369 2.21 4.65 -22.52
CA ILE A 369 3.48 4.07 -22.08
C ILE A 369 3.79 2.80 -22.87
N ALA A 370 2.79 1.95 -23.11
CA ALA A 370 2.95 0.75 -23.95
C ALA A 370 3.32 1.11 -25.40
N ALA A 371 2.71 2.15 -25.97
CA ALA A 371 2.94 2.57 -27.34
C ALA A 371 4.28 3.30 -27.57
N ALA A 372 4.93 3.77 -26.49
CA ALA A 372 6.19 4.49 -26.57
C ALA A 372 7.29 3.59 -27.19
N SER A 373 7.87 4.03 -28.31
CA SER A 373 8.91 3.29 -29.05
C SER A 373 10.31 3.41 -28.43
N GLY A 374 10.40 3.68 -27.12
CA GLY A 374 11.62 3.98 -26.40
C GLY A 374 11.80 3.12 -25.16
N SER A 375 12.89 3.37 -24.42
CA SER A 375 13.09 2.69 -23.15
C SER A 375 11.96 3.03 -22.18
N ARG A 376 11.22 2.01 -21.73
CA ARG A 376 10.20 2.15 -20.69
C ARG A 376 10.92 1.93 -19.37
N GLY A 377 11.03 2.97 -18.55
CA GLY A 377 11.59 2.88 -17.21
C GLY A 377 10.54 3.12 -16.13
N VAL A 378 10.91 2.89 -14.87
CA VAL A 378 10.09 3.25 -13.69
C VAL A 378 9.63 4.71 -13.73
N GLY A 379 10.50 5.63 -14.20
CA GLY A 379 10.16 7.06 -14.35
C GLY A 379 9.17 7.39 -15.46
N SER A 380 8.74 6.42 -16.27
CA SER A 380 7.66 6.61 -17.26
C SER A 380 6.30 6.66 -16.57
N VAL A 381 6.20 6.10 -15.36
CA VAL A 381 5.03 6.20 -14.51
C VAL A 381 5.24 7.42 -13.61
N THR A 382 4.51 8.50 -13.89
CA THR A 382 4.63 9.79 -13.18
C THR A 382 3.50 10.04 -12.18
N TRP A 383 2.67 9.03 -11.96
CA TRP A 383 1.51 9.04 -11.09
C TRP A 383 1.56 7.83 -10.16
N TYR A 384 0.80 7.88 -9.07
CA TYR A 384 0.65 6.74 -8.18
C TYR A 384 -0.52 5.86 -8.60
N MET A 385 -0.31 4.55 -8.56
CA MET A 385 -1.34 3.53 -8.58
C MET A 385 -0.95 2.47 -7.59
N ASN A 386 -1.90 1.97 -6.80
CA ASN A 386 -1.64 0.82 -5.94
C ASN A 386 -1.32 -0.43 -6.79
N PRO A 387 -0.09 -0.98 -6.75
CA PRO A 387 0.26 -2.18 -7.50
C PRO A 387 -0.54 -3.41 -7.09
N ALA A 388 -1.13 -3.45 -5.89
CA ALA A 388 -1.99 -4.56 -5.46
C ALA A 388 -3.24 -4.74 -6.34
N ARG A 389 -3.65 -3.69 -7.08
CA ARG A 389 -4.78 -3.74 -8.02
C ARG A 389 -4.52 -4.65 -9.22
N MET A 390 -3.27 -4.96 -9.54
CA MET A 390 -2.86 -5.83 -10.64
C MET A 390 -2.10 -7.02 -10.07
N LYS A 391 -2.79 -8.13 -9.79
CA LYS A 391 -2.19 -9.32 -9.18
C LYS A 391 -2.07 -10.45 -10.20
N PHE A 392 -0.90 -11.04 -10.32
CA PHE A 392 -0.67 -12.26 -11.09
C PHE A 392 -0.30 -13.37 -10.12
N VAL A 393 -1.10 -14.43 -10.11
CA VAL A 393 -0.98 -15.55 -9.20
C VAL A 393 -0.81 -16.82 -10.00
N SER A 394 0.26 -17.56 -9.72
CA SER A 394 0.45 -18.87 -10.33
C SER A 394 -0.45 -19.90 -9.67
N THR A 395 -1.10 -20.70 -10.50
CA THR A 395 -1.86 -21.88 -10.08
C THR A 395 -1.23 -23.17 -10.60
N ALA A 396 -0.06 -23.08 -11.25
CA ALA A 396 0.67 -24.23 -11.76
C ALA A 396 1.18 -25.07 -10.59
N THR A 397 0.82 -26.35 -10.54
CA THR A 397 1.23 -27.28 -9.47
C THR A 397 2.55 -28.01 -9.77
N GLY A 398 3.28 -27.60 -10.82
CA GLY A 398 4.46 -28.31 -11.34
C GLY A 398 5.68 -27.41 -11.48
N SER A 399 6.86 -27.94 -11.16
CA SER A 399 8.14 -27.28 -11.41
C SER A 399 8.46 -27.33 -12.91
N GLY A 400 8.38 -26.22 -13.63
CA GLY A 400 8.81 -26.19 -15.03
C GLY A 400 8.35 -25.00 -15.87
N GLU A 401 7.39 -24.21 -15.38
CA GLU A 401 6.95 -23.02 -16.10
C GLU A 401 7.68 -21.79 -15.57
N ASP A 402 8.45 -21.15 -16.45
CA ASP A 402 9.17 -19.93 -16.14
C ASP A 402 8.28 -18.74 -16.48
N TRP A 403 8.28 -17.74 -15.60
CA TRP A 403 7.66 -16.45 -15.83
C TRP A 403 8.74 -15.46 -16.20
N GLU A 404 8.62 -14.85 -17.38
CA GLU A 404 9.65 -14.01 -17.98
C GLU A 404 9.12 -12.58 -18.22
N ILE A 405 9.82 -11.60 -17.68
CA ILE A 405 9.59 -10.16 -17.92
C ILE A 405 10.86 -9.60 -18.57
N ASP A 406 10.81 -9.35 -19.88
CA ASP A 406 12.01 -9.13 -20.67
C ASP A 406 11.88 -8.03 -21.76
N ASN A 407 13.03 -7.67 -22.33
CA ASN A 407 13.20 -6.72 -23.43
C ASN A 407 12.45 -5.41 -23.23
N ASN A 408 12.83 -4.65 -22.19
CA ASN A 408 12.27 -3.33 -21.94
C ASN A 408 10.76 -3.37 -21.64
N ALA A 409 10.31 -4.45 -20.99
CA ALA A 409 8.99 -4.56 -20.43
C ALA A 409 8.85 -3.69 -19.17
N LEU A 410 7.67 -3.13 -18.96
CA LEU A 410 7.29 -2.42 -17.75
C LEU A 410 6.06 -3.09 -17.13
N PHE A 411 6.19 -3.54 -15.89
CA PHE A 411 5.13 -4.20 -15.15
C PHE A 411 4.82 -3.41 -13.88
N LEU A 412 3.60 -2.91 -13.74
CA LEU A 412 3.11 -2.29 -12.52
C LEU A 412 2.07 -3.24 -11.92
N GLY A 413 2.45 -3.92 -10.84
CA GLY A 413 1.61 -4.94 -10.20
C GLY A 413 2.37 -5.82 -9.22
N SER A 414 1.69 -6.84 -8.72
CA SER A 414 2.24 -7.86 -7.82
C SER A 414 2.28 -9.23 -8.51
N ILE A 415 3.43 -9.91 -8.41
CA ILE A 415 3.62 -11.28 -8.91
C ILE A 415 3.74 -12.24 -7.72
N ARG A 416 2.90 -13.27 -7.69
CA ARG A 416 2.97 -14.36 -6.73
C ARG A 416 3.01 -15.70 -7.47
N ALA A 417 4.21 -16.22 -7.67
CA ALA A 417 4.45 -17.44 -8.40
C ALA A 417 5.40 -18.39 -7.64
N PRO A 418 5.08 -18.78 -6.40
CA PRO A 418 6.02 -19.44 -5.49
C PRO A 418 6.53 -20.81 -5.96
N GLN A 419 5.88 -21.43 -6.95
CA GLN A 419 6.29 -22.69 -7.57
C GLN A 419 7.03 -22.51 -8.90
N ASN A 420 7.02 -21.28 -9.46
CA ASN A 420 7.60 -20.94 -10.74
C ASN A 420 8.89 -20.14 -10.56
N ASN A 421 9.79 -20.24 -11.53
CA ASN A 421 10.90 -19.29 -11.57
C ASN A 421 10.42 -18.00 -12.22
N VAL A 422 10.83 -16.86 -11.66
CA VAL A 422 10.53 -15.53 -12.20
C VAL A 422 11.84 -14.89 -12.64
N ALA A 423 12.00 -14.68 -13.95
CA ALA A 423 13.16 -14.05 -14.54
C ALA A 423 12.80 -12.66 -15.06
N ILE A 424 13.58 -11.65 -14.68
CA ILE A 424 13.41 -10.26 -15.07
C ILE A 424 14.70 -9.82 -15.75
N GLY A 425 14.64 -9.48 -17.03
CA GLY A 425 15.80 -9.34 -17.90
C GLY A 425 15.81 -8.07 -18.75
N ASN A 426 16.92 -7.87 -19.46
CA ASN A 426 17.11 -6.93 -20.57
C ASN A 426 16.40 -5.56 -20.39
N ASN A 427 16.81 -4.81 -19.36
CA ASN A 427 16.30 -3.48 -19.04
C ASN A 427 14.79 -3.44 -18.78
N SER A 428 14.23 -4.50 -18.18
CA SER A 428 12.83 -4.53 -17.76
C SER A 428 12.66 -4.02 -16.34
N HIS A 429 11.48 -3.50 -16.07
CA HIS A 429 11.18 -2.79 -14.83
C HIS A 429 9.90 -3.32 -14.21
N ILE A 430 9.93 -3.61 -12.92
CA ILE A 430 8.76 -3.94 -12.11
C ILE A 430 8.54 -2.81 -11.10
N ILE A 431 7.29 -2.37 -10.95
CA ILE A 431 6.82 -1.51 -9.87
C ILE A 431 5.81 -2.32 -9.06
N GLY A 432 6.14 -2.61 -7.80
CA GLY A 432 5.37 -3.52 -6.95
C GLY A 432 6.26 -4.57 -6.29
N ARG A 433 5.83 -5.83 -6.29
CA ARG A 433 6.53 -6.94 -5.60
C ARG A 433 6.55 -8.24 -6.40
N VAL A 434 7.50 -9.11 -6.07
CA VAL A 434 7.65 -10.44 -6.69
C VAL A 434 7.97 -11.52 -5.66
N THR A 435 7.10 -12.52 -5.61
CA THR A 435 7.34 -13.80 -4.92
C THR A 435 7.48 -14.89 -5.97
N GLY A 436 8.55 -15.69 -5.90
CA GLY A 436 8.81 -16.78 -6.83
C GLY A 436 9.61 -17.92 -6.22
N ASN A 437 9.64 -19.09 -6.86
CA ASN A 437 10.54 -20.17 -6.45
C ASN A 437 12.00 -19.72 -6.57
N ARG A 438 12.41 -19.33 -7.76
CA ARG A 438 13.66 -18.61 -7.99
C ARG A 438 13.35 -17.27 -8.61
N VAL A 439 13.80 -16.17 -8.00
CA VAL A 439 13.66 -14.83 -8.58
C VAL A 439 15.02 -14.35 -9.08
N ALA A 440 15.13 -14.00 -10.35
CA ALA A 440 16.38 -13.56 -10.96
C ALA A 440 16.21 -12.23 -11.70
N LEU A 441 16.94 -11.20 -11.27
CA LEU A 441 17.03 -9.92 -11.96
C LEU A 441 18.37 -9.88 -12.72
N SER A 442 18.35 -9.55 -14.01
CA SER A 442 19.54 -9.48 -14.85
C SER A 442 19.42 -8.42 -15.95
N GLY A 443 20.53 -8.11 -16.63
CA GLY A 443 20.49 -7.22 -17.79
C GLY A 443 20.05 -5.78 -17.47
N SER A 444 20.42 -5.25 -16.30
CA SER A 444 19.95 -3.94 -15.79
C SER A 444 18.46 -3.90 -15.42
N ALA A 445 17.86 -5.05 -15.13
CA ALA A 445 16.50 -5.12 -14.61
C ALA A 445 16.37 -4.34 -13.29
N THR A 446 15.19 -3.78 -13.06
CA THR A 446 14.90 -2.99 -11.87
C THR A 446 13.60 -3.44 -11.23
N LEU A 447 13.58 -3.52 -9.90
CA LEU A 447 12.35 -3.55 -9.12
C LEU A 447 12.24 -2.31 -8.24
N ALA A 448 11.17 -1.55 -8.42
CA ALA A 448 10.78 -0.41 -7.60
C ALA A 448 9.66 -0.84 -6.64
N PHE A 449 9.99 -1.03 -5.37
CA PHE A 449 9.07 -1.51 -4.36
C PHE A 449 8.13 -0.40 -3.87
N ASP A 450 6.81 -0.62 -3.98
CA ASP A 450 5.85 0.25 -3.31
C ASP A 450 5.77 -0.11 -1.83
N LYS A 451 6.19 0.80 -0.95
CA LYS A 451 6.22 0.58 0.50
C LYS A 451 4.83 0.41 1.11
N CYS A 452 3.78 0.93 0.45
CA CYS A 452 2.39 0.76 0.90
C CYS A 452 1.93 -0.69 0.85
N LEU A 453 2.63 -1.55 0.09
CA LEU A 453 2.39 -2.98 0.05
C LEU A 453 2.84 -3.71 1.32
N ASP A 454 3.73 -3.11 2.09
CA ASP A 454 4.15 -3.59 3.41
C ASP A 454 3.23 -3.01 4.48
N LEU A 455 2.23 -3.80 4.88
CA LEU A 455 1.29 -3.43 5.93
C LEU A 455 1.94 -3.34 7.32
N GLY A 456 3.18 -3.81 7.48
CA GLY A 456 3.85 -3.79 8.79
C GLY A 456 3.15 -4.66 9.84
N ALA A 457 2.37 -5.66 9.42
CA ALA A 457 1.65 -6.58 10.31
C ALA A 457 2.08 -8.05 10.16
N GLY A 458 3.03 -8.33 9.26
CA GLY A 458 3.42 -9.68 8.85
C GLY A 458 4.54 -10.33 9.66
N LEU A 459 5.26 -11.26 9.02
CA LEU A 459 6.26 -12.12 9.65
C LEU A 459 7.50 -11.35 10.13
N THR A 460 7.78 -10.20 9.55
CA THR A 460 8.99 -9.44 9.92
C THR A 460 8.83 -8.61 11.20
N ARG A 461 7.59 -8.44 11.70
CA ARG A 461 7.30 -7.62 12.88
C ARG A 461 7.33 -8.48 14.15
N MET A 462 8.49 -8.53 14.81
CA MET A 462 8.72 -9.39 16.00
C MET A 462 7.98 -8.94 17.27
N ASP A 463 7.45 -7.73 17.29
CA ASP A 463 6.55 -7.20 18.33
C ASP A 463 5.06 -7.33 17.94
N GLY A 464 4.77 -7.96 16.80
CA GLY A 464 3.41 -8.20 16.31
C GLY A 464 2.76 -9.44 16.91
N MET A 465 1.49 -9.67 16.58
CA MET A 465 0.65 -10.71 17.21
C MET A 465 1.11 -12.16 16.96
N LEU A 466 1.97 -12.38 15.97
CA LEU A 466 2.56 -13.70 15.70
C LEU A 466 3.64 -14.08 16.73
N TYR A 467 4.12 -13.11 17.50
CA TYR A 467 5.24 -13.24 18.40
C TYR A 467 4.90 -12.74 19.79
N ASP A 468 5.57 -13.30 20.79
CA ASP A 468 5.59 -12.75 22.13
C ASP A 468 6.40 -11.45 22.12
N ALA A 469 5.77 -10.33 22.49
CA ALA A 469 6.35 -9.00 22.36
C ALA A 469 7.65 -8.79 23.17
N GLU A 470 7.85 -9.56 24.26
CA GLU A 470 9.05 -9.46 25.08
C GLU A 470 10.22 -10.28 24.53
N SER A 471 9.94 -11.47 24.00
CA SER A 471 10.97 -12.43 23.58
C SER A 471 11.20 -12.49 22.07
N GLY A 472 10.26 -11.98 21.25
CA GLY A 472 10.25 -12.14 19.79
C GLY A 472 10.12 -13.60 19.33
N VAL A 473 9.78 -14.50 20.26
CA VAL A 473 9.55 -15.93 19.96
C VAL A 473 8.12 -16.09 19.44
N PRO A 474 7.86 -16.99 18.48
CA PRO A 474 6.50 -17.21 18.02
C PRO A 474 5.55 -17.58 19.15
N ALA A 475 4.30 -17.16 19.03
CA ALA A 475 3.25 -17.52 19.98
C ALA A 475 3.23 -19.04 20.25
N ASP A 476 3.07 -19.41 21.52
CA ASP A 476 3.28 -20.78 22.02
C ASP A 476 2.40 -21.81 21.29
N GLY A 477 3.00 -22.60 20.39
CA GLY A 477 2.31 -23.64 19.62
C GLY A 477 2.00 -23.27 18.16
N LEU A 478 2.18 -22.01 17.78
CA LEU A 478 1.95 -21.53 16.41
C LEU A 478 2.85 -22.22 15.39
N VAL A 479 4.14 -22.40 15.70
CA VAL A 479 5.09 -23.12 14.83
C VAL A 479 4.60 -24.53 14.51
N ASN A 480 4.12 -25.26 15.54
CA ASN A 480 3.59 -26.61 15.36
C ASN A 480 2.29 -26.60 14.56
N ALA A 481 1.46 -25.57 14.77
CA ALA A 481 0.21 -25.38 14.07
C ALA A 481 0.46 -25.18 12.56
N ILE A 482 1.36 -24.27 12.20
CA ILE A 482 1.75 -24.02 10.80
C ILE A 482 2.42 -25.26 10.19
N ALA A 483 3.31 -25.93 10.91
CA ALA A 483 3.98 -27.15 10.42
C ALA A 483 3.00 -28.31 10.20
N ALA A 484 1.90 -28.37 10.97
CA ALA A 484 0.86 -29.37 10.80
C ALA A 484 -0.09 -29.07 9.63
N PHE A 485 -0.09 -27.83 9.13
CA PHE A 485 -0.88 -27.45 7.97
C PHE A 485 -0.37 -28.19 6.72
N LYS A 486 -1.21 -29.07 6.19
CA LYS A 486 -0.86 -29.82 4.98
C LYS A 486 -0.92 -28.90 3.77
N ALA A 487 0.17 -28.86 3.01
CA ALA A 487 0.32 -28.10 1.76
C ALA A 487 -0.70 -28.43 0.63
N SER A 488 -1.65 -29.33 0.87
CA SER A 488 -2.79 -29.58 -0.02
C SER A 488 -3.96 -28.60 0.20
N GLY A 489 -3.88 -27.70 1.19
CA GLY A 489 -4.83 -26.60 1.38
C GLY A 489 -4.49 -25.38 0.50
N SER A 490 -5.41 -24.41 0.42
CA SER A 490 -5.14 -23.07 -0.11
C SER A 490 -4.51 -22.19 0.99
N SER A 491 -3.87 -21.09 0.58
CA SER A 491 -3.47 -19.94 1.42
C SER A 491 -4.58 -19.53 2.40
N GLU A 492 -5.80 -19.32 1.87
CA GLU A 492 -6.99 -18.95 2.63
C GLU A 492 -7.28 -19.91 3.81
N LYS A 493 -7.02 -21.21 3.63
CA LYS A 493 -7.21 -22.21 4.70
C LYS A 493 -6.13 -22.11 5.78
N LEU A 494 -4.91 -21.71 5.42
CA LEU A 494 -3.85 -21.46 6.40
C LEU A 494 -4.19 -20.22 7.23
N GLY A 495 -4.59 -19.13 6.58
CA GLY A 495 -5.08 -17.93 7.26
C GLY A 495 -6.25 -18.25 8.19
N ALA A 496 -7.28 -18.97 7.72
CA ALA A 496 -8.42 -19.38 8.54
C ALA A 496 -8.02 -20.24 9.76
N PHE A 497 -7.04 -21.13 9.57
CA PHE A 497 -6.54 -21.97 10.64
C PHE A 497 -5.78 -21.17 11.69
N VAL A 498 -4.91 -20.24 11.28
CA VAL A 498 -4.19 -19.36 12.21
C VAL A 498 -5.14 -18.40 12.93
N ARG A 499 -6.15 -17.87 12.26
CA ARG A 499 -7.24 -17.10 12.89
C ARG A 499 -7.90 -17.89 14.02
N GLN A 500 -8.35 -19.11 13.72
CA GLN A 500 -9.00 -19.96 14.72
C GLN A 500 -8.06 -20.27 15.89
N TRP A 501 -6.77 -20.46 15.60
CA TRP A 501 -5.76 -20.73 16.61
C TRP A 501 -5.52 -19.53 17.53
N LEU A 502 -5.38 -18.31 16.99
CA LEU A 502 -5.21 -17.08 17.77
C LEU A 502 -6.39 -16.85 18.71
N VAL A 503 -7.62 -16.97 18.18
CA VAL A 503 -8.84 -16.82 18.98
C VAL A 503 -8.90 -17.86 20.10
N SER A 504 -8.57 -19.12 19.81
CA SER A 504 -8.68 -20.22 20.79
C SER A 504 -7.66 -20.12 21.93
N ASN A 505 -6.56 -19.38 21.75
CA ASN A 505 -5.50 -19.24 22.75
C ASN A 505 -5.57 -17.91 23.52
N GLY A 506 -6.71 -17.22 23.49
CA GLY A 506 -6.93 -16.02 24.31
C GLY A 506 -6.25 -14.75 23.77
N TYR A 507 -5.69 -14.81 22.55
CA TYR A 507 -5.35 -13.59 21.82
C TYR A 507 -6.62 -12.82 21.38
N ALA A 508 -7.81 -13.44 21.55
CA ALA A 508 -9.16 -12.93 21.31
C ALA A 508 -9.55 -11.66 22.10
N ASP A 509 -9.01 -11.44 23.31
CA ASP A 509 -9.44 -10.33 24.18
C ASP A 509 -9.04 -8.95 23.60
N CYS A 510 -8.08 -8.90 22.68
CA CYS A 510 -7.81 -7.72 21.85
C CYS A 510 -8.87 -7.48 20.75
N PHE A 511 -9.60 -8.52 20.34
CA PHE A 511 -10.55 -8.48 19.23
C PHE A 511 -12.01 -8.28 19.66
N ALA A 512 -12.38 -8.72 20.87
CA ALA A 512 -13.75 -8.59 21.39
C ALA A 512 -14.21 -7.12 21.54
N ALA A 513 -13.27 -6.16 21.62
CA ALA A 513 -13.56 -4.73 21.62
C ALA A 513 -14.00 -4.21 20.23
N CYS A 514 -13.61 -4.86 19.13
CA CYS A 514 -14.01 -4.49 17.77
C CYS A 514 -15.33 -5.16 17.36
N ASP A 515 -15.60 -6.37 17.84
CA ASP A 515 -16.75 -7.17 17.39
C ASP A 515 -18.10 -6.78 18.04
N GLU A 516 -18.08 -6.05 19.18
CA GLU A 516 -19.31 -5.45 19.73
C GLU A 516 -19.93 -4.38 18.80
N ALA A 517 -19.18 -3.86 17.82
CA ALA A 517 -19.67 -2.93 16.81
C ALA A 517 -20.28 -3.60 15.56
N SER A 518 -19.92 -4.85 15.23
CA SER A 518 -20.25 -5.49 13.93
C SER A 518 -21.52 -6.36 13.93
N GLY A 519 -22.09 -6.67 15.10
CA GLY A 519 -23.43 -7.26 15.24
C GLY A 519 -23.65 -8.66 14.63
N THR A 520 -22.60 -9.40 14.24
CA THR A 520 -22.76 -10.65 13.49
C THR A 520 -22.20 -11.87 14.24
N ALA A 521 -23.03 -12.52 15.07
CA ALA A 521 -22.64 -13.74 15.78
C ALA A 521 -22.55 -14.95 14.82
N VAL A 522 -21.34 -15.39 14.48
CA VAL A 522 -21.11 -16.62 13.69
C VAL A 522 -21.14 -17.84 14.62
N THR A 523 -22.02 -18.80 14.32
CA THR A 523 -22.12 -20.07 15.07
C THR A 523 -21.09 -21.07 14.53
N VAL A 524 -19.96 -21.25 15.22
CA VAL A 524 -18.88 -22.17 14.81
C VAL A 524 -18.85 -23.40 15.72
N VAL A 525 -19.55 -24.47 15.32
CA VAL A 525 -19.44 -25.79 15.97
C VAL A 525 -19.41 -26.86 14.88
N GLU A 526 -18.25 -27.12 14.27
CA GLU A 526 -18.03 -28.39 13.53
C GLU A 526 -16.56 -28.78 13.22
N ALA A 527 -15.55 -27.93 13.49
CA ALA A 527 -14.18 -28.19 13.02
C ALA A 527 -13.25 -29.02 13.94
N LEU A 528 -13.66 -29.45 15.15
CA LEU A 528 -12.75 -30.05 16.14
C LEU A 528 -12.87 -31.58 16.33
N ALA A 529 -13.58 -32.30 15.46
CA ALA A 529 -13.91 -33.70 15.72
C ALA A 529 -12.77 -34.74 15.70
N PRO A 530 -11.56 -34.57 15.08
CA PRO A 530 -10.59 -35.67 15.06
C PRO A 530 -9.37 -35.54 16.00
N VAL A 531 -9.21 -34.48 16.81
CA VAL A 531 -7.93 -34.26 17.57
C VAL A 531 -8.02 -34.60 19.06
N ILE A 532 -9.20 -34.87 19.63
CA ILE A 532 -9.33 -35.18 21.06
C ILE A 532 -9.92 -36.58 21.25
N SER A 533 -9.06 -37.58 21.44
CA SER A 533 -9.47 -38.90 21.93
C SER A 533 -9.65 -38.84 23.44
N ILE A 534 -10.87 -38.58 23.90
CA ILE A 534 -11.25 -38.80 25.30
C ILE A 534 -11.68 -40.26 25.45
N GLU A 535 -10.87 -41.07 26.13
CA GLU A 535 -11.27 -42.40 26.57
C GLU A 535 -12.38 -42.28 27.63
N ALA A 536 -13.63 -42.48 27.22
CA ALA A 536 -14.76 -42.62 28.14
C ALA A 536 -15.00 -44.11 28.46
N HIS A 537 -14.60 -44.55 29.65
CA HIS A 537 -15.11 -45.77 30.25
C HIS A 537 -16.55 -45.56 30.72
N GLY A 538 -17.52 -46.05 29.96
CA GLY A 538 -18.92 -46.03 30.38
C GLY A 538 -19.88 -46.60 29.34
N SER A 539 -20.35 -47.83 29.57
CA SER A 539 -21.42 -48.45 28.80
C SER A 539 -22.74 -47.68 29.02
N SER A 540 -23.30 -47.07 27.98
CA SER A 540 -24.75 -46.92 27.86
C SER A 540 -25.17 -46.82 26.38
N THR A 541 -26.15 -47.66 26.05
CA THR A 541 -26.99 -47.56 24.85
C THR A 541 -28.06 -46.50 25.10
N VAL A 542 -28.43 -45.69 24.09
CA VAL A 542 -29.81 -45.35 23.71
C VAL A 542 -29.86 -44.29 22.58
N SER A 543 -30.91 -44.48 21.78
CA SER A 543 -31.40 -43.92 20.51
C SER A 543 -31.21 -42.44 20.12
N ASN A 544 -31.06 -42.26 18.80
CA ASN A 544 -31.31 -41.05 18.01
C ASN A 544 -32.72 -40.47 18.26
N GLU A 545 -32.79 -39.30 18.91
CA GLU A 545 -33.87 -38.33 18.69
C GLU A 545 -33.29 -36.92 18.58
N THR A 546 -33.62 -36.27 17.48
CA THR A 546 -33.30 -34.88 17.12
C THR A 546 -33.86 -33.93 18.18
N ARG A 547 -33.01 -33.12 18.82
CA ARG A 547 -33.44 -32.01 19.66
C ARG A 547 -33.28 -30.69 18.92
N THR A 548 -34.41 -30.08 18.57
CA THR A 548 -34.50 -28.69 18.13
C THR A 548 -34.40 -27.78 19.35
N LEU A 549 -33.40 -26.91 19.41
CA LEU A 549 -33.29 -25.87 20.44
C LEU A 549 -34.10 -24.65 19.97
N THR A 550 -35.15 -24.28 20.71
CA THR A 550 -35.90 -23.02 20.48
C THR A 550 -35.41 -22.01 21.51
N ILE A 551 -34.78 -20.93 21.07
CA ILE A 551 -34.37 -19.81 21.94
C ILE A 551 -35.59 -18.91 22.12
N LEU A 552 -36.12 -18.87 23.35
CA LEU A 552 -37.14 -17.92 23.79
C LEU A 552 -36.48 -16.58 24.10
N SER A 553 -37.05 -15.52 23.52
CA SER A 553 -36.68 -14.11 23.60
C SER A 553 -36.18 -13.61 24.96
N VAL A 554 -35.09 -12.85 24.95
CA VAL A 554 -34.66 -12.01 26.08
C VAL A 554 -35.55 -10.76 26.11
N THR A 555 -36.29 -10.58 27.21
CA THR A 555 -37.12 -9.38 27.43
C THR A 555 -36.38 -8.45 28.40
N LYS A 556 -36.11 -7.21 27.97
CA LYS A 556 -35.46 -6.16 28.76
C LYS A 556 -36.47 -5.55 29.76
N ALA A 557 -36.10 -5.48 31.03
CA ALA A 557 -36.88 -4.78 32.06
C ALA A 557 -36.73 -3.25 31.92
N PRO A 558 -37.76 -2.44 32.23
CA PRO A 558 -37.70 -0.99 32.07
C PRO A 558 -36.94 -0.34 33.25
N SER A 559 -36.12 0.65 32.93
CA SER A 559 -35.47 1.56 33.88
C SER A 559 -36.50 2.51 34.50
N GLU A 560 -36.60 2.53 35.83
CA GLU A 560 -37.35 3.54 36.57
C GLU A 560 -36.63 4.89 36.51
N SER A 561 -37.43 5.92 36.21
CA SER A 561 -37.07 7.34 36.27
C SER A 561 -37.34 7.88 37.68
N GLU A 562 -36.33 8.44 38.34
CA GLU A 562 -36.54 9.35 39.47
C GLU A 562 -36.05 10.76 39.11
N SER A 563 -36.98 11.69 39.21
CA SER A 563 -36.82 13.14 39.14
C SER A 563 -36.67 13.71 40.56
N VAL A 564 -35.67 14.57 40.82
CA VAL A 564 -35.77 15.60 41.88
C VAL A 564 -34.98 16.86 41.48
N ASP A 565 -35.64 18.00 41.71
CA ASP A 565 -35.27 19.38 41.43
C ASP A 565 -34.18 19.99 42.35
N SER A 566 -33.43 20.92 41.74
CA SER A 566 -32.96 22.26 42.18
C SER A 566 -32.53 22.65 43.61
N GLU A 567 -31.42 23.42 43.63
CA GLU A 567 -31.01 24.52 44.54
C GLU A 567 -30.37 24.22 45.92
N ALA A 568 -29.05 24.45 46.06
CA ALA A 568 -28.45 25.68 46.63
C ALA A 568 -27.02 25.49 47.23
N VAL A 569 -26.07 26.26 46.67
CA VAL A 569 -24.89 26.97 47.23
C VAL A 569 -24.29 26.55 48.60
N ALA A 570 -23.00 26.18 48.65
CA ALA A 570 -21.91 26.91 49.35
C ALA A 570 -20.54 26.17 49.32
N GLU A 571 -19.46 26.96 49.21
CA GLU A 571 -18.02 26.68 49.30
C GLU A 571 -17.56 25.70 50.39
N THR A 572 -16.59 24.81 50.12
CA THR A 572 -15.15 24.86 50.51
C THR A 572 -14.43 23.51 50.34
N ASP A 573 -13.16 23.61 49.95
CA ASP A 573 -11.97 22.77 50.22
C ASP A 573 -11.81 21.29 49.80
N ASP A 574 -10.73 21.10 49.03
CA ASP A 574 -9.68 20.06 49.09
C ASP A 574 -10.02 18.65 49.59
N GLY A 575 -9.93 17.67 48.67
CA GLY A 575 -9.67 16.28 49.02
C GLY A 575 -10.42 15.24 48.18
N LEU A 576 -10.08 15.08 46.90
CA LEU A 576 -10.67 14.06 46.02
C LEU A 576 -9.66 13.48 45.03
N ILE A 577 -8.58 12.85 45.54
CA ILE A 577 -7.71 11.95 44.76
C ILE A 577 -7.52 10.57 45.44
N GLU A 578 -8.12 10.31 46.61
CA GLU A 578 -7.82 9.07 47.38
C GLU A 578 -8.96 8.04 47.50
N SER A 579 -10.15 8.25 46.91
CA SER A 579 -11.29 7.33 47.07
C SER A 579 -11.56 6.37 45.90
N VAL A 580 -10.92 6.56 44.74
CA VAL A 580 -11.08 5.65 43.59
C VAL A 580 -10.21 4.39 43.72
N GLY A 581 -9.11 4.44 44.49
CA GLY A 581 -8.21 3.30 44.68
C GLY A 581 -8.73 2.19 45.61
N LYS A 582 -9.70 2.47 46.49
CA LYS A 582 -10.17 1.48 47.50
C LYS A 582 -11.37 0.65 47.07
N THR A 583 -12.08 1.05 46.02
CA THR A 583 -13.24 0.28 45.51
C THR A 583 -12.79 -0.87 44.60
N VAL A 584 -11.64 -0.73 43.92
CA VAL A 584 -11.09 -1.76 43.02
C VAL A 584 -10.44 -2.91 43.79
N GLU A 585 -9.86 -2.69 44.97
CA GLU A 585 -9.27 -3.77 45.78
C GLU A 585 -10.30 -4.70 46.44
N SER A 586 -11.51 -4.22 46.77
CA SER A 586 -12.51 -5.05 47.46
C SER A 586 -13.29 -6.00 46.53
N VAL A 587 -13.29 -5.75 45.22
CA VAL A 587 -13.96 -6.59 44.23
C VAL A 587 -13.08 -7.79 43.84
N THR A 588 -11.76 -7.63 43.85
CA THR A 588 -10.80 -8.70 43.50
C THR A 588 -10.68 -9.77 44.59
N GLU A 589 -10.89 -9.42 45.87
CA GLU A 589 -10.88 -10.41 46.96
C GLU A 589 -12.17 -11.25 47.06
N SER A 590 -13.30 -10.77 46.52
CA SER A 590 -14.58 -11.51 46.60
C SER A 590 -14.73 -12.58 45.50
N VAL A 591 -13.99 -12.46 44.39
CA VAL A 591 -14.02 -13.45 43.29
C VAL A 591 -13.02 -14.60 43.54
N GLY A 592 -11.96 -14.36 44.32
CA GLY A 592 -10.94 -15.36 44.65
C GLY A 592 -11.38 -16.47 45.63
N SER A 593 -12.47 -16.29 46.39
CA SER A 593 -12.90 -17.27 47.39
C SER A 593 -13.98 -18.25 46.92
N LEU A 594 -14.42 -18.19 45.67
CA LEU A 594 -15.50 -19.03 45.13
C LEU A 594 -15.01 -20.20 44.25
N LEU A 595 -13.71 -20.33 44.01
CA LEU A 595 -13.12 -21.40 43.17
C LEU A 595 -12.24 -22.40 43.93
N THR A 596 -12.37 -22.50 45.26
CA THR A 596 -11.77 -23.60 46.04
C THR A 596 -12.79 -24.25 46.98
N GLY A 597 -13.61 -25.13 46.43
CA GLY A 597 -14.54 -25.96 47.20
C GLY A 597 -15.09 -27.11 46.37
N GLY A 598 -14.43 -28.26 46.43
CA GLY A 598 -14.76 -29.43 45.62
C GLY A 598 -16.03 -30.18 46.00
N LYS A 599 -16.65 -30.79 44.99
CA LYS A 599 -16.95 -32.22 44.89
C LYS A 599 -17.28 -32.59 43.45
#